data_AF-A0A537Y1Q7-F1
#
_entry.id   AF-A0A537Y1Q7-F1
#
_cell.length_a   1.000
_cell.length_b   1.000
_cell.length_c   1.000
_cell.angle_alpha   90.00
_cell.angle_beta   90.00
_cell.angle_gamma   90.00
#
_symmetry.space_group_name_H-M   'P 1'
#
loop_
_entity.id
_entity.type
_entity.pdbx_description
1 polymer ?
#
loop_
_entity_poly.entity_id
_entity_poly.type
_entity_poly.pdbx_seq_one_letter_code
_entity_poly.pdbx_strand_id
1 'polypeptide(L)'
;MSTRLSGRAAAPGAAIAPAFVLAPPLVLTGLPETASGPPEEELTRLLGALGRAETELRELAQTVTESAGEEQAEIFEAHAEFAADPELIRLTEQAVAGGASAERAVVDAFETFRELLVASASEYLAARAADLDDVRDRVVKILIGLSTSGDKPDRRSVIVAHELTPSQTASIPVDLIAGIATETGSPTSHAAILARALGVPAVVACAGLLSAIHVGVDVAIDGRAGQAIVDPDPSEREAIARRHEEEERRRDALGALRDEPGRTADGHRVELAANIGSIDHIPAAIEAGGEGSGLVRTEFLFLGRADAPTVEEQTKVYAEILRGFPGHRVVFRTLDAGADKPLPFVEREPEENPALGLRGIRLSLRRPDLFRDQLRALVRARVEVADEDAGRLAIMFPLVATAAELEAARDTLRLVAAEEGIDPGEIEVGVMIEVP
;
A
#
# COMPACT_ATOMS: atom_id res chain seq x y z
N MET A 1 -12.98 15.74 -32.66
CA MET A 1 -14.31 15.16 -32.32
C MET A 1 -14.11 14.53 -30.97
N SER A 2 -14.91 14.89 -29.97
CA SER A 2 -14.71 14.36 -28.64
C SER A 2 -14.96 12.85 -28.60
N THR A 3 -14.15 12.15 -27.81
CA THR A 3 -14.26 10.70 -27.62
C THR A 3 -14.52 10.42 -26.15
N ARG A 4 -15.66 9.80 -25.85
CA ARG A 4 -16.03 9.40 -24.49
C ARG A 4 -15.68 7.94 -24.26
N LEU A 5 -14.95 7.68 -23.20
CA LEU A 5 -14.53 6.36 -22.77
C LEU A 5 -15.07 6.09 -21.38
N SER A 6 -15.57 4.88 -21.17
CA SER A 6 -16.03 4.40 -19.88
C SER A 6 -15.02 3.44 -19.30
N GLY A 7 -14.68 3.64 -18.03
CA GLY A 7 -13.82 2.77 -17.25
C GLY A 7 -14.42 2.52 -15.87
N ARG A 8 -13.56 2.23 -14.90
CA ARG A 8 -13.94 2.04 -13.49
C ARG A 8 -13.51 3.26 -12.69
N ALA A 9 -14.43 3.78 -11.88
CA ALA A 9 -14.14 4.82 -10.91
C ALA A 9 -13.06 4.35 -9.93
N ALA A 10 -11.96 5.11 -9.83
CA ALA A 10 -10.83 4.80 -8.97
C ALA A 10 -10.64 5.85 -7.87
N ALA A 11 -10.79 7.13 -8.19
CA ALA A 11 -10.81 8.22 -7.24
C ALA A 11 -11.85 9.27 -7.65
N PRO A 12 -12.66 9.80 -6.71
CA PRO A 12 -13.72 10.77 -7.01
C PRO A 12 -13.14 12.13 -7.42
N GLY A 13 -14.01 13.01 -7.92
CA GLY A 13 -13.66 14.35 -8.37
C GLY A 13 -13.83 14.52 -9.89
N ALA A 14 -13.60 15.73 -10.36
CA ALA A 14 -13.57 16.03 -11.78
C ALA A 14 -12.43 16.99 -12.11
N ALA A 15 -11.79 16.80 -13.27
CA ALA A 15 -10.69 17.64 -13.72
C ALA A 15 -10.66 17.71 -15.24
N ILE A 16 -10.09 18.79 -15.76
CA ILE A 16 -9.75 18.92 -17.18
C ILE A 16 -8.36 19.53 -17.28
N ALA A 17 -7.48 18.87 -18.01
CA ALA A 17 -6.12 19.34 -18.26
C ALA A 17 -5.56 18.70 -19.54
N PRO A 18 -4.44 19.23 -20.08
CA PRO A 18 -3.76 18.60 -21.20
C PRO A 18 -3.40 17.14 -20.91
N ALA A 19 -3.50 16.28 -21.92
CA ALA A 19 -3.06 14.90 -21.82
C ALA A 19 -1.53 14.85 -21.74
N PHE A 20 -1.02 14.15 -20.73
CA PHE A 20 0.38 13.72 -20.69
C PHE A 20 0.42 12.21 -20.79
N VAL A 21 0.75 11.71 -21.99
CA VAL A 21 0.82 10.27 -22.25
C VAL A 21 2.20 9.78 -21.83
N LEU A 22 2.23 8.92 -20.82
CA LEU A 22 3.44 8.18 -20.48
C LEU A 22 3.76 7.20 -21.60
N ALA A 23 5.02 7.15 -21.97
CA ALA A 23 5.49 6.18 -22.95
C ALA A 23 5.04 4.76 -22.54
N PRO A 24 4.61 3.93 -23.51
CA PRO A 24 4.24 2.56 -23.23
C PRO A 24 5.43 1.78 -22.63
N PRO A 25 5.17 0.61 -22.02
CA PRO A 25 6.23 -0.30 -21.56
C PRO A 25 7.29 -0.53 -22.63
N LEU A 26 8.52 -0.83 -22.20
CA LEU A 26 9.63 -1.00 -23.12
C LEU A 26 9.32 -2.15 -24.10
N VAL A 27 9.40 -1.88 -25.39
CA VAL A 27 9.24 -2.92 -26.41
C VAL A 27 10.52 -3.74 -26.45
N LEU A 28 10.47 -4.97 -25.93
CA LEU A 28 11.62 -5.87 -25.86
C LEU A 28 11.95 -6.55 -27.20
N THR A 29 11.09 -6.44 -28.20
CA THR A 29 11.33 -7.02 -29.52
C THR A 29 12.39 -6.22 -30.28
N GLY A 30 13.38 -6.92 -30.86
CA GLY A 30 14.46 -6.30 -31.64
C GLY A 30 15.68 -5.90 -30.82
N LEU A 31 15.72 -6.24 -29.52
CA LEU A 31 16.95 -6.22 -28.75
C LEU A 31 17.97 -7.21 -29.36
N PRO A 32 19.28 -6.93 -29.29
CA PRO A 32 20.29 -7.88 -29.74
C PRO A 32 20.11 -9.22 -29.02
N GLU A 33 20.11 -10.36 -29.72
CA GLU A 33 20.01 -11.67 -29.06
C GLU A 33 21.38 -12.21 -28.63
N THR A 34 22.42 -11.91 -29.39
CA THR A 34 23.79 -12.39 -29.18
C THR A 34 24.74 -11.24 -28.90
N ALA A 35 25.74 -11.47 -28.05
CA ALA A 35 26.77 -10.48 -27.76
C ALA A 35 27.52 -10.07 -29.05
N SER A 36 27.70 -8.77 -29.26
CA SER A 36 28.48 -8.24 -30.39
C SER A 36 29.98 -8.12 -30.09
N GLY A 37 30.37 -8.23 -28.81
CA GLY A 37 31.74 -8.08 -28.32
C GLY A 37 32.22 -9.27 -27.48
N PRO A 38 33.42 -9.18 -26.88
CA PRO A 38 33.95 -10.19 -25.97
C PRO A 38 33.02 -10.40 -24.78
N PRO A 39 32.88 -11.64 -24.26
CA PRO A 39 32.04 -11.92 -23.08
C PRO A 39 32.38 -11.07 -21.85
N GLU A 40 33.65 -10.69 -21.68
CA GLU A 40 34.11 -9.86 -20.56
C GLU A 40 33.57 -8.42 -20.63
N GLU A 41 33.49 -7.85 -21.84
CA GLU A 41 32.93 -6.50 -22.06
C GLU A 41 31.41 -6.52 -21.84
N GLU A 42 30.74 -7.57 -22.31
CA GLU A 42 29.29 -7.73 -22.14
C GLU A 42 28.90 -7.96 -20.68
N LEU A 43 29.69 -8.76 -19.96
CA LEU A 43 29.54 -8.95 -18.52
C LEU A 43 29.74 -7.63 -17.75
N THR A 44 30.71 -6.81 -18.15
CA THR A 44 30.94 -5.50 -17.56
C THR A 44 29.74 -4.56 -17.79
N ARG A 45 29.17 -4.56 -19.00
CA ARG A 45 27.94 -3.78 -19.32
C ARG A 45 26.77 -4.23 -18.47
N LEU A 46 26.55 -5.55 -18.38
CA LEU A 46 25.48 -6.17 -17.60
C LEU A 46 25.55 -5.79 -16.12
N LEU A 47 26.69 -6.06 -15.46
CA LEU A 47 26.88 -5.77 -14.04
C LEU A 47 26.80 -4.27 -13.74
N GLY A 48 27.34 -3.44 -14.65
CA GLY A 48 27.22 -1.99 -14.55
C GLY A 48 25.76 -1.50 -14.62
N ALA A 49 24.94 -2.11 -15.47
CA ALA A 49 23.52 -1.76 -15.58
C ALA A 49 22.70 -2.21 -14.36
N LEU A 50 22.96 -3.41 -13.83
CA LEU A 50 22.31 -3.92 -12.61
C LEU A 50 22.67 -3.05 -11.39
N GLY A 51 23.95 -2.76 -11.17
CA GLY A 51 24.39 -1.90 -10.07
C GLY A 51 23.88 -0.47 -10.18
N ARG A 52 23.76 0.06 -11.41
CA ARG A 52 23.12 1.36 -11.63
C ARG A 52 21.62 1.33 -11.33
N ALA A 53 20.91 0.28 -11.74
CA ALA A 53 19.49 0.11 -11.43
C ALA A 53 19.25 0.01 -9.92
N GLU A 54 20.06 -0.77 -9.19
CA GLU A 54 20.02 -0.86 -7.72
C GLU A 54 20.18 0.52 -7.09
N THR A 55 21.19 1.28 -7.52
CA THR A 55 21.46 2.62 -6.99
C THR A 55 20.28 3.57 -7.23
N GLU A 56 19.78 3.64 -8.47
CA GLU A 56 18.65 4.50 -8.82
C GLU A 56 17.35 4.11 -8.08
N LEU A 57 17.12 2.82 -7.83
CA LEU A 57 15.95 2.34 -7.09
C LEU A 57 16.05 2.68 -5.60
N ARG A 58 17.24 2.61 -5.00
CA ARG A 58 17.45 3.05 -3.61
C ARG A 58 17.28 4.56 -3.43
N GLU A 59 17.77 5.35 -4.39
CA GLU A 59 17.54 6.81 -4.40
C GLU A 59 16.03 7.14 -4.51
N LEU A 60 15.31 6.36 -5.32
CA LEU A 60 13.87 6.49 -5.45
C LEU A 60 13.14 6.10 -4.16
N ALA A 61 13.55 5.00 -3.51
CA ALA A 61 13.03 4.59 -2.21
C ALA A 61 13.16 5.73 -1.19
N GLN A 62 14.36 6.32 -1.06
CA GLN A 62 14.60 7.44 -0.15
C GLN A 62 13.70 8.65 -0.46
N THR A 63 13.55 9.01 -1.75
CA THR A 63 12.69 10.12 -2.16
C THR A 63 11.21 9.86 -1.81
N VAL A 64 10.77 8.61 -1.95
CA VAL A 64 9.41 8.19 -1.61
C VAL A 64 9.21 8.15 -0.10
N THR A 65 10.20 7.72 0.68
CA THR A 65 10.16 7.80 2.15
C THR A 65 9.88 9.23 2.62
N GLU A 66 10.58 10.20 2.05
CA GLU A 66 10.44 11.62 2.41
C GLU A 66 9.09 12.24 2.01
N SER A 67 8.45 11.73 0.96
CA SER A 67 7.25 12.34 0.36
C SER A 67 5.94 11.61 0.61
N ALA A 68 5.98 10.28 0.76
CA ALA A 68 4.81 9.40 0.86
C ALA A 68 4.89 8.38 2.01
N GLY A 69 6.00 8.33 2.75
CA GLY A 69 6.19 7.47 3.94
C GLY A 69 6.93 6.16 3.66
N GLU A 70 7.35 5.48 4.74
CA GLU A 70 8.17 4.27 4.71
C GLU A 70 7.46 3.10 4.00
N GLU A 71 6.17 2.88 4.26
CA GLU A 71 5.39 1.78 3.65
C GLU A 71 5.41 1.82 2.11
N GLN A 72 5.34 3.02 1.51
CA GLN A 72 5.41 3.17 0.05
C GLN A 72 6.84 3.00 -0.49
N ALA A 73 7.85 3.31 0.34
CA ALA A 73 9.25 3.17 -0.02
C ALA A 73 9.71 1.70 -0.06
N GLU A 74 9.13 0.83 0.79
CA GLU A 74 9.44 -0.61 0.84
C GLU A 74 9.31 -1.30 -0.53
N ILE A 75 8.39 -0.82 -1.38
CA ILE A 75 8.23 -1.34 -2.76
C ILE A 75 9.54 -1.15 -3.54
N PHE A 76 10.14 0.03 -3.46
CA PHE A 76 11.37 0.37 -4.18
C PHE A 76 12.61 -0.27 -3.56
N GLU A 77 12.61 -0.49 -2.24
CA GLU A 77 13.64 -1.28 -1.58
C GLU A 77 13.64 -2.72 -2.08
N ALA A 78 12.45 -3.35 -2.13
CA ALA A 78 12.30 -4.69 -2.70
C ALA A 78 12.71 -4.74 -4.18
N HIS A 79 12.40 -3.70 -4.97
CA HIS A 79 12.88 -3.60 -6.36
C HIS A 79 14.42 -3.54 -6.43
N ALA A 80 15.05 -2.78 -5.54
CA ALA A 80 16.51 -2.70 -5.47
C ALA A 80 17.13 -4.04 -5.06
N GLU A 81 16.48 -4.78 -4.15
CA GLU A 81 16.89 -6.14 -3.77
C GLU A 81 16.84 -7.10 -4.96
N PHE A 82 15.80 -7.04 -5.81
CA PHE A 82 15.75 -7.85 -7.04
C PHE A 82 16.90 -7.52 -8.00
N ALA A 83 17.27 -6.24 -8.14
CA ALA A 83 18.40 -5.84 -8.99
C ALA A 83 19.76 -6.33 -8.45
N ALA A 84 19.86 -6.52 -7.13
CA ALA A 84 21.05 -6.98 -6.42
C ALA A 84 21.05 -8.48 -6.09
N ASP A 85 19.99 -9.21 -6.46
CA ASP A 85 19.80 -10.60 -6.06
C ASP A 85 20.92 -11.49 -6.67
N PRO A 86 21.68 -12.22 -5.84
CA PRO A 86 22.80 -13.03 -6.32
C PRO A 86 22.42 -14.14 -7.31
N GLU A 87 21.21 -14.69 -7.20
CA GLU A 87 20.73 -15.76 -8.07
C GLU A 87 20.31 -15.19 -9.43
N LEU A 88 19.60 -14.05 -9.46
CA LEU A 88 19.31 -13.33 -10.71
C LEU A 88 20.59 -12.91 -11.42
N ILE A 89 21.54 -12.33 -10.70
CA ILE A 89 22.86 -11.97 -11.24
C ILE A 89 23.51 -13.22 -11.85
N ARG A 90 23.60 -14.32 -11.10
CA ARG A 90 24.19 -15.58 -11.59
C ARG A 90 23.52 -16.11 -12.86
N LEU A 91 22.19 -16.03 -12.97
CA LEU A 91 21.46 -16.44 -14.18
C LEU A 91 21.82 -15.57 -15.38
N THR A 92 21.90 -14.25 -15.20
CA THR A 92 22.31 -13.32 -16.26
C THR A 92 23.76 -13.56 -16.71
N GLU A 93 24.68 -13.80 -15.77
CA GLU A 93 26.09 -14.12 -16.08
C GLU A 93 26.22 -15.40 -16.91
N GLN A 94 25.45 -16.43 -16.56
CA GLN A 94 25.45 -17.70 -17.30
C GLN A 94 24.92 -17.54 -18.73
N ALA A 95 23.88 -16.72 -18.93
CA ALA A 95 23.35 -16.44 -20.25
C ALA A 95 24.38 -15.70 -21.12
N VAL A 96 25.06 -14.68 -20.57
CA VAL A 96 26.14 -13.97 -21.28
C VAL A 96 27.32 -14.89 -21.59
N ALA A 97 27.73 -15.75 -20.65
CA ALA A 97 28.77 -16.75 -20.88
C ALA A 97 28.38 -17.76 -21.98
N GLY A 98 27.08 -18.01 -22.15
CA GLY A 98 26.50 -18.81 -23.24
C GLY A 98 26.42 -18.09 -24.59
N GLY A 99 26.81 -16.81 -24.67
CA GLY A 99 26.83 -16.01 -25.89
C GLY A 99 25.63 -15.08 -26.09
N ALA A 100 24.72 -14.99 -25.12
CA ALA A 100 23.64 -14.01 -25.15
C ALA A 100 24.19 -12.58 -25.00
N SER A 101 23.49 -11.60 -25.56
CA SER A 101 23.72 -10.20 -25.20
C SER A 101 23.31 -9.93 -23.75
N ALA A 102 23.77 -8.82 -23.18
CA ALA A 102 23.38 -8.37 -21.85
C ALA A 102 21.87 -8.10 -21.78
N GLU A 103 21.29 -7.50 -22.82
CA GLU A 103 19.86 -7.22 -22.89
C GLU A 103 19.04 -8.50 -22.87
N ARG A 104 19.44 -9.50 -23.68
CA ARG A 104 18.75 -10.79 -23.75
C ARG A 104 18.92 -11.58 -22.45
N ALA A 105 20.12 -11.59 -21.88
CA ALA A 105 20.41 -12.23 -20.61
C ALA A 105 19.52 -11.72 -19.48
N VAL A 106 19.32 -10.40 -19.40
CA VAL A 106 18.41 -9.78 -18.41
C VAL A 106 16.97 -10.20 -18.66
N VAL A 107 16.48 -10.13 -19.90
CA VAL A 107 15.10 -10.53 -20.23
C VAL A 107 14.84 -11.99 -19.83
N ASP A 108 15.71 -12.90 -20.25
CA ASP A 108 15.54 -14.35 -20.01
C ASP A 108 15.62 -14.70 -18.52
N ALA A 109 16.56 -14.10 -17.79
CA ALA A 109 16.72 -14.36 -16.36
C ALA A 109 15.50 -13.86 -15.56
N PHE A 110 15.03 -12.64 -15.84
CA PHE A 110 13.88 -12.06 -15.17
C PHE A 110 12.58 -12.80 -15.53
N GLU A 111 12.39 -13.23 -16.77
CA GLU A 111 11.25 -14.06 -17.17
C GLU A 111 11.25 -15.40 -16.44
N THR A 112 12.40 -16.08 -16.37
CA THR A 112 12.55 -17.36 -15.65
C THR A 112 12.21 -17.19 -14.16
N PHE A 113 12.73 -16.14 -13.54
CA PHE A 113 12.48 -15.87 -12.11
C PHE A 113 11.02 -15.51 -11.84
N ARG A 114 10.40 -14.75 -12.75
CA ARG A 114 8.98 -14.42 -12.71
C ARG A 114 8.10 -15.67 -12.78
N GLU A 115 8.39 -16.60 -13.68
CA GLU A 115 7.66 -17.88 -13.77
C GLU A 115 7.74 -18.69 -12.48
N LEU A 116 8.91 -18.72 -11.83
CA LEU A 116 9.10 -19.36 -10.53
C LEU A 116 8.25 -18.71 -9.43
N LEU A 117 8.17 -17.37 -9.40
CA LEU A 117 7.32 -16.65 -8.43
C LEU A 117 5.83 -16.90 -8.66
N VAL A 118 5.38 -16.88 -9.92
CA VAL A 118 3.97 -17.15 -10.27
C VAL A 118 3.58 -18.59 -9.94
N ALA A 119 4.51 -19.55 -10.08
CA ALA A 119 4.28 -20.94 -9.73
C ALA A 119 4.33 -21.22 -8.21
N SER A 120 4.68 -20.22 -7.39
CA SER A 120 4.72 -20.35 -5.93
C SER A 120 3.32 -20.49 -5.34
N ALA A 121 3.21 -21.27 -4.26
CA ALA A 121 1.95 -21.41 -3.51
C ALA A 121 1.60 -20.16 -2.66
N SER A 122 2.50 -19.18 -2.59
CA SER A 122 2.29 -17.94 -1.86
C SER A 122 1.64 -16.87 -2.74
N GLU A 123 0.39 -16.50 -2.42
CA GLU A 123 -0.31 -15.39 -3.09
C GLU A 123 0.47 -14.07 -3.01
N TYR A 124 1.20 -13.86 -1.91
CA TYR A 124 2.07 -12.69 -1.74
C TYR A 124 3.22 -12.66 -2.76
N LEU A 125 3.92 -13.79 -2.94
CA LEU A 125 5.01 -13.89 -3.92
C LEU A 125 4.50 -13.81 -5.36
N ALA A 126 3.35 -14.42 -5.64
CA ALA A 126 2.71 -14.34 -6.95
C ALA A 126 2.29 -12.89 -7.30
N ALA A 127 1.82 -12.12 -6.32
CA ALA A 127 1.47 -10.70 -6.50
C ALA A 127 2.70 -9.83 -6.83
N ARG A 128 3.88 -10.18 -6.30
CA ARG A 128 5.16 -9.50 -6.57
C ARG A 128 5.77 -9.82 -7.94
N ALA A 129 5.25 -10.81 -8.67
CA ALA A 129 5.79 -11.18 -9.97
C ALA A 129 5.72 -10.03 -11.00
N ALA A 130 4.73 -9.13 -10.89
CA ALA A 130 4.62 -7.94 -11.74
C ALA A 130 5.70 -6.89 -11.45
N ASP A 131 6.26 -6.85 -10.23
CA ASP A 131 7.29 -5.90 -9.82
C ASP A 131 8.62 -6.18 -10.55
N LEU A 132 8.90 -7.44 -10.88
CA LEU A 132 10.07 -7.85 -11.68
C LEU A 132 10.07 -7.22 -13.08
N ASP A 133 8.90 -6.99 -13.68
CA ASP A 133 8.81 -6.39 -15.00
C ASP A 133 9.32 -4.93 -14.97
N ASP A 134 9.08 -4.20 -13.88
CA ASP A 134 9.55 -2.81 -13.69
C ASP A 134 11.08 -2.75 -13.52
N VAL A 135 11.66 -3.69 -12.77
CA VAL A 135 13.12 -3.81 -12.58
C VAL A 135 13.81 -4.21 -13.88
N ARG A 136 13.28 -5.25 -14.57
CA ARG A 136 13.79 -5.70 -15.88
C ARG A 136 13.84 -4.53 -16.87
N ASP A 137 12.72 -3.85 -17.05
CA ASP A 137 12.60 -2.76 -18.03
C ASP A 137 13.56 -1.61 -17.71
N ARG A 138 13.80 -1.32 -16.42
CA ARG A 138 14.80 -0.34 -15.99
C ARG A 138 16.22 -0.76 -16.37
N VAL A 139 16.62 -1.99 -16.06
CA VAL A 139 17.95 -2.51 -16.40
C VAL A 139 18.17 -2.49 -17.91
N VAL A 140 17.18 -2.94 -18.69
CA VAL A 140 17.27 -2.92 -20.16
C VAL A 140 17.39 -1.49 -20.69
N LYS A 141 16.61 -0.51 -20.16
CA LYS A 141 16.75 0.91 -20.53
C LYS A 141 18.17 1.43 -20.33
N ILE A 142 18.81 1.06 -19.21
CA ILE A 142 20.21 1.43 -18.93
C ILE A 142 21.15 0.84 -19.98
N LEU A 143 20.98 -0.45 -20.32
CA LEU A 143 21.83 -1.16 -21.29
C LEU A 143 21.77 -0.55 -22.70
N ILE A 144 20.59 -0.09 -23.12
CA ILE A 144 20.38 0.55 -24.42
C ILE A 144 20.54 2.08 -24.40
N GLY A 145 20.93 2.65 -23.25
CA GLY A 145 21.20 4.09 -23.11
C GLY A 145 19.96 4.99 -23.11
N LEU A 146 18.78 4.45 -22.80
CA LEU A 146 17.57 5.24 -22.59
C LEU A 146 17.51 5.81 -21.16
N SER A 147 16.77 6.90 -21.00
CA SER A 147 16.48 7.47 -19.69
C SER A 147 15.66 6.47 -18.85
N THR A 148 16.10 6.25 -17.62
CA THR A 148 15.35 5.54 -16.58
C THR A 148 14.43 6.47 -15.80
N SER A 149 14.73 7.77 -15.80
CA SER A 149 13.84 8.81 -15.31
C SER A 149 12.61 8.83 -16.21
N GLY A 150 11.44 8.51 -15.65
CA GLY A 150 10.17 8.55 -16.38
C GLY A 150 9.93 9.92 -16.99
N ASP A 151 9.23 9.95 -18.14
CA ASP A 151 8.82 11.22 -18.75
C ASP A 151 8.00 12.02 -17.74
N LYS A 152 8.32 13.31 -17.58
CA LYS A 152 7.63 14.21 -16.65
C LYS A 152 6.80 15.24 -17.42
N PRO A 153 5.59 15.54 -16.96
CA PRO A 153 4.83 16.66 -17.52
C PRO A 153 5.56 17.98 -17.22
N ASP A 154 5.49 18.93 -18.14
CA ASP A 154 6.02 20.29 -17.98
C ASP A 154 5.01 21.27 -17.36
N ARG A 155 3.76 20.83 -17.23
CA ARG A 155 2.62 21.58 -16.69
C ARG A 155 1.60 20.63 -16.09
N ARG A 156 0.69 21.16 -15.28
CA ARG A 156 -0.37 20.37 -14.65
C ARG A 156 -1.23 19.68 -15.72
N SER A 157 -1.26 18.34 -15.70
CA SER A 157 -1.77 17.50 -16.80
C SER A 157 -2.57 16.31 -16.29
N VAL A 158 -3.43 15.74 -17.14
CA VAL A 158 -4.00 14.40 -16.89
C VAL A 158 -2.96 13.37 -17.31
N ILE A 159 -2.51 12.56 -16.36
CA ILE A 159 -1.56 11.47 -16.62
C ILE A 159 -2.32 10.33 -17.29
N VAL A 160 -1.85 9.94 -18.47
CA VAL A 160 -2.45 8.88 -19.26
C VAL A 160 -1.42 7.78 -19.50
N ALA A 161 -1.77 6.55 -19.15
CA ALA A 161 -0.89 5.40 -19.32
C ALA A 161 -1.67 4.13 -19.71
N HIS A 162 -0.95 3.10 -20.18
CA HIS A 162 -1.52 1.76 -20.25
C HIS A 162 -1.87 1.29 -18.83
N GLU A 163 -0.88 1.35 -17.96
CA GLU A 163 -0.93 1.07 -16.52
C GLU A 163 0.18 1.92 -15.89
N LEU A 164 0.00 2.37 -14.64
CA LEU A 164 1.06 3.05 -13.90
C LEU A 164 1.83 2.05 -13.06
N THR A 165 3.12 1.88 -13.34
CA THR A 165 4.03 1.13 -12.46
C THR A 165 4.40 1.96 -11.23
N PRO A 166 4.91 1.34 -10.15
CA PRO A 166 5.46 2.06 -9.01
C PRO A 166 6.54 3.08 -9.43
N SER A 167 7.51 2.69 -10.26
CA SER A 167 8.56 3.60 -10.75
C SER A 167 8.00 4.81 -11.48
N GLN A 168 7.00 4.62 -12.33
CA GLN A 168 6.37 5.73 -13.04
C GLN A 168 5.66 6.66 -12.06
N THR A 169 4.88 6.10 -11.15
CA THR A 169 4.14 6.84 -10.11
C THR A 169 5.06 7.75 -9.30
N ALA A 170 6.19 7.22 -8.81
CA ALA A 170 7.12 8.00 -7.99
C ALA A 170 7.91 9.05 -8.79
N SER A 171 8.02 8.90 -10.11
CA SER A 171 8.78 9.84 -10.94
C SER A 171 8.03 11.13 -11.29
N ILE A 172 6.70 11.12 -11.18
CA ILE A 172 5.84 12.24 -11.60
C ILE A 172 5.69 13.23 -10.44
N PRO A 173 6.01 14.52 -10.63
CA PRO A 173 5.79 15.54 -9.61
C PRO A 173 4.29 15.64 -9.27
N VAL A 174 3.96 15.45 -8.00
CA VAL A 174 2.57 15.36 -7.51
C VAL A 174 1.76 16.63 -7.77
N ASP A 175 2.40 17.79 -7.78
CA ASP A 175 1.82 19.10 -8.05
C ASP A 175 1.38 19.27 -9.52
N LEU A 176 1.97 18.48 -10.42
CA LEU A 176 1.66 18.49 -11.85
C LEU A 176 0.56 17.49 -12.25
N ILE A 177 -0.01 16.75 -11.30
CA ILE A 177 -1.09 15.81 -11.57
C ILE A 177 -2.44 16.54 -11.42
N ALA A 178 -3.19 16.66 -12.50
CA ALA A 178 -4.59 17.12 -12.48
C ALA A 178 -5.58 15.96 -12.30
N GLY A 179 -5.20 14.76 -12.75
CA GLY A 179 -6.01 13.54 -12.72
C GLY A 179 -5.27 12.41 -13.40
N ILE A 180 -5.79 11.19 -13.27
CA ILE A 180 -5.15 9.97 -13.79
C ILE A 180 -6.15 9.16 -14.62
N ALA A 181 -5.73 8.70 -15.80
CA ALA A 181 -6.49 7.79 -16.63
C ALA A 181 -5.63 6.64 -17.13
N THR A 182 -6.07 5.40 -16.94
CA THR A 182 -5.33 4.22 -17.42
C THR A 182 -6.20 3.31 -18.28
N GLU A 183 -5.57 2.65 -19.27
CA GLU A 183 -6.26 1.72 -20.17
C GLU A 183 -6.56 0.37 -19.49
N THR A 184 -5.69 -0.08 -18.58
CA THR A 184 -5.87 -1.25 -17.71
C THR A 184 -5.78 -0.86 -16.23
N GLY A 185 -5.83 -1.85 -15.34
CA GLY A 185 -5.76 -1.67 -13.89
C GLY A 185 -7.11 -1.81 -13.19
N SER A 186 -7.07 -1.73 -11.86
CA SER A 186 -8.23 -1.91 -10.98
C SER A 186 -8.38 -0.71 -10.02
N PRO A 187 -9.53 -0.54 -9.36
CA PRO A 187 -9.68 0.50 -8.32
C PRO A 187 -8.72 0.36 -7.13
N THR A 188 -7.95 -0.73 -7.04
CA THR A 188 -6.94 -0.99 -6.02
C THR A 188 -5.51 -0.90 -6.57
N SER A 189 -5.30 -0.50 -7.83
CA SER A 189 -3.97 -0.36 -8.42
C SER A 189 -3.20 0.84 -7.84
N HIS A 190 -1.89 0.88 -8.09
CA HIS A 190 -1.02 2.02 -7.72
C HIS A 190 -1.57 3.36 -8.22
N ALA A 191 -2.07 3.41 -9.46
CA ALA A 191 -2.74 4.59 -10.03
C ALA A 191 -3.91 5.08 -9.15
N ALA A 192 -4.74 4.13 -8.69
CA ALA A 192 -5.92 4.44 -7.90
C ALA A 192 -5.58 4.86 -6.47
N ILE A 193 -4.56 4.23 -5.87
CA ILE A 193 -4.04 4.57 -4.54
C ILE A 193 -3.45 5.99 -4.58
N LEU A 194 -2.56 6.27 -5.53
CA LEU A 194 -1.95 7.59 -5.72
C LEU A 194 -3.01 8.67 -5.89
N ALA A 195 -3.99 8.45 -6.78
CA ALA A 195 -5.03 9.43 -7.04
C ALA A 195 -5.83 9.79 -5.78
N ARG A 196 -6.19 8.79 -4.96
CA ARG A 196 -6.89 9.01 -3.68
C ARG A 196 -6.03 9.78 -2.69
N ALA A 197 -4.76 9.41 -2.55
CA ALA A 197 -3.82 10.07 -1.65
C ALA A 197 -3.64 11.56 -2.03
N LEU A 198 -3.58 11.86 -3.33
CA LEU A 198 -3.44 13.23 -3.85
C LEU A 198 -4.77 14.00 -3.94
N GLY A 199 -5.91 13.35 -3.68
CA GLY A 199 -7.23 13.97 -3.84
C GLY A 199 -7.58 14.36 -5.28
N VAL A 200 -6.95 13.73 -6.28
CA VAL A 200 -7.19 13.97 -7.71
C VAL A 200 -8.11 12.90 -8.30
N PRO A 201 -8.94 13.23 -9.31
CA PRO A 201 -9.83 12.26 -9.92
C PRO A 201 -9.08 11.22 -10.75
N ALA A 202 -9.57 9.98 -10.70
CA ALA A 202 -9.00 8.90 -11.49
C ALA A 202 -10.02 7.91 -12.03
N VAL A 203 -9.77 7.45 -13.26
CA VAL A 203 -10.52 6.40 -13.94
C VAL A 203 -9.55 5.39 -14.52
N VAL A 204 -9.74 4.12 -14.20
CA VAL A 204 -8.89 3.01 -14.65
C VAL A 204 -9.68 2.10 -15.58
N ALA A 205 -9.00 1.20 -16.30
CA ALA A 205 -9.64 0.27 -17.24
C ALA A 205 -10.45 0.96 -18.36
N CYS A 206 -9.97 2.11 -18.85
CA CYS A 206 -10.54 2.83 -20.00
C CYS A 206 -10.04 2.21 -21.31
N ALA A 207 -10.69 1.16 -21.79
CA ALA A 207 -10.31 0.51 -23.05
C ALA A 207 -10.29 1.51 -24.22
N GLY A 208 -9.22 1.51 -25.02
CA GLY A 208 -9.03 2.40 -26.16
C GLY A 208 -8.51 3.80 -25.81
N LEU A 209 -8.16 4.07 -24.55
CA LEU A 209 -7.69 5.37 -24.08
C LEU A 209 -6.45 5.86 -24.83
N LEU A 210 -5.41 5.04 -24.94
CA LEU A 210 -4.17 5.45 -25.60
C LEU A 210 -4.40 5.70 -27.09
N SER A 211 -5.26 4.90 -27.72
CA SER A 211 -5.59 5.04 -29.14
C SER A 211 -6.41 6.30 -29.47
N ALA A 212 -7.17 6.81 -28.49
CA ALA A 212 -8.00 7.99 -28.65
C ALA A 212 -7.23 9.30 -28.47
N ILE A 213 -6.06 9.28 -27.82
CA ILE A 213 -5.31 10.49 -27.50
C ILE A 213 -4.41 10.92 -28.66
N HIS A 214 -4.42 12.23 -28.90
CA HIS A 214 -3.54 12.89 -29.84
C HIS A 214 -2.68 13.93 -29.11
N VAL A 215 -1.52 14.27 -29.67
CA VAL A 215 -0.61 15.23 -29.04
C VAL A 215 -1.31 16.58 -28.86
N GLY A 216 -1.31 17.09 -27.63
CA GLY A 216 -1.82 18.42 -27.28
C GLY A 216 -3.33 18.51 -27.03
N VAL A 217 -4.06 17.40 -27.00
CA VAL A 217 -5.50 17.41 -26.63
C VAL A 217 -5.67 17.49 -25.11
N ASP A 218 -6.78 18.08 -24.66
CA ASP A 218 -7.19 17.99 -23.27
C ASP A 218 -7.94 16.68 -23.01
N VAL A 219 -7.82 16.20 -21.78
CA VAL A 219 -8.62 15.10 -21.26
C VAL A 219 -9.41 15.61 -20.06
N ALA A 220 -10.71 15.37 -20.10
CA ALA A 220 -11.61 15.58 -18.98
C ALA A 220 -11.84 14.25 -18.27
N ILE A 221 -11.74 14.25 -16.94
CA ILE A 221 -11.98 13.10 -16.09
C ILE A 221 -13.18 13.39 -15.18
N ASP A 222 -14.13 12.46 -15.14
CA ASP A 222 -15.15 12.34 -14.10
C ASP A 222 -14.88 11.04 -13.34
N GLY A 223 -14.12 11.18 -12.25
CA GLY A 223 -13.66 10.06 -11.43
C GLY A 223 -14.78 9.35 -10.69
N ARG A 224 -15.92 10.02 -10.48
CA ARG A 224 -17.11 9.46 -9.83
C ARG A 224 -17.95 8.65 -10.81
N ALA A 225 -18.14 9.16 -12.03
CA ALA A 225 -18.85 8.46 -13.09
C ALA A 225 -18.01 7.37 -13.77
N GLY A 226 -16.70 7.35 -13.55
CA GLY A 226 -15.79 6.43 -14.24
C GLY A 226 -15.65 6.77 -15.72
N GLN A 227 -15.60 8.06 -16.07
CA GLN A 227 -15.55 8.52 -17.46
C GLN A 227 -14.30 9.35 -17.75
N ALA A 228 -13.70 9.08 -18.90
CA ALA A 228 -12.67 9.91 -19.51
C ALA A 228 -13.18 10.45 -20.85
N ILE A 229 -13.02 11.75 -21.09
CA ILE A 229 -13.44 12.43 -22.31
C ILE A 229 -12.20 13.04 -22.96
N VAL A 230 -11.82 12.53 -24.11
CA VAL A 230 -10.68 13.04 -24.90
C VAL A 230 -11.17 14.12 -25.86
N ASP A 231 -10.44 15.23 -25.93
CA ASP A 231 -10.77 16.41 -26.75
C ASP A 231 -12.21 16.91 -26.49
N PRO A 232 -12.58 17.23 -25.23
CA PRO A 232 -13.94 17.58 -24.86
C PRO A 232 -14.42 18.85 -25.56
N ASP A 233 -15.65 18.80 -26.07
CA ASP A 233 -16.33 19.95 -26.69
C ASP A 233 -16.72 21.00 -25.63
N PRO A 234 -17.10 22.23 -26.03
CA PRO A 234 -17.45 23.29 -25.07
C PRO A 234 -18.54 22.91 -24.05
N SER A 235 -19.54 22.13 -24.48
CA SER A 235 -20.63 21.70 -23.59
C SER A 235 -20.16 20.64 -22.58
N GLU A 236 -19.24 19.78 -22.97
CA GLU A 236 -18.60 18.78 -22.11
C GLU A 236 -17.66 19.44 -21.10
N ARG A 237 -16.89 20.44 -21.54
CA ARG A 237 -16.03 21.24 -20.66
C ARG A 237 -16.83 21.94 -19.56
N GLU A 238 -17.94 22.58 -19.92
CA GLU A 238 -18.84 23.18 -18.94
C GLU A 238 -19.44 22.15 -17.99
N ALA A 239 -19.80 20.96 -18.48
CA ALA A 239 -20.35 19.91 -17.65
C ALA A 239 -19.33 19.36 -16.64
N ILE A 240 -18.05 19.28 -17.01
CA ILE A 240 -16.97 18.85 -16.12
C ILE A 240 -16.62 19.96 -15.12
N ALA A 241 -16.59 21.21 -15.55
CA ALA A 241 -16.41 22.36 -14.65
C ALA A 241 -17.50 22.43 -13.57
N ARG A 242 -18.78 22.25 -13.95
CA ARG A 242 -19.89 22.18 -12.99
C ARG A 242 -19.73 21.05 -11.97
N ARG A 243 -19.27 19.88 -12.41
CA ARG A 243 -19.00 18.74 -11.51
C ARG A 243 -17.82 19.02 -10.58
N HIS A 244 -16.76 19.64 -11.08
CA HIS A 244 -15.63 20.05 -10.27
C HIS A 244 -16.08 21.00 -9.16
N GLU A 245 -16.85 22.04 -9.50
CA GLU A 245 -17.43 22.97 -8.52
C GLU A 245 -18.39 22.30 -7.52
N GLU A 246 -19.16 21.30 -7.95
CA GLU A 246 -20.04 20.53 -7.06
C GLU A 246 -19.26 19.69 -6.06
N GLU A 247 -18.18 19.04 -6.50
CA GLU A 247 -17.30 18.25 -5.64
C GLU A 247 -16.48 19.14 -4.69
N GLU A 248 -15.99 20.30 -5.12
CA GLU A 248 -15.37 21.29 -4.22
C GLU A 248 -16.36 21.75 -3.14
N ARG A 249 -17.57 22.17 -3.53
CA ARG A 249 -18.63 22.56 -2.58
C ARG A 249 -19.00 21.44 -1.62
N ARG A 250 -19.01 20.19 -2.10
CA ARG A 250 -19.27 19.02 -1.27
C ARG A 250 -18.12 18.77 -0.29
N ARG A 251 -16.88 18.88 -0.74
CA ARG A 251 -15.69 18.73 0.12
C ARG A 251 -15.70 19.78 1.22
N ASP A 252 -15.98 21.03 0.89
CA ASP A 252 -16.11 22.12 1.87
C ASP A 252 -17.23 21.85 2.87
N ALA A 253 -18.40 21.42 2.39
CA ALA A 253 -19.54 21.08 3.25
C ALA A 253 -19.23 19.91 4.19
N LEU A 254 -18.50 18.89 3.73
CA LEU A 254 -18.07 17.77 4.56
C LEU A 254 -16.96 18.19 5.55
N GLY A 255 -16.01 19.02 5.11
CA GLY A 255 -14.96 19.56 5.97
C GLY A 255 -15.52 20.40 7.13
N ALA A 256 -16.62 21.11 6.89
CA ALA A 256 -17.34 21.84 7.94
C ALA A 256 -17.99 20.91 9.00
N LEU A 257 -18.16 19.62 8.70
CA LEU A 257 -18.68 18.62 9.64
C LEU A 257 -17.58 17.89 10.42
N ARG A 258 -16.30 18.17 10.15
CA ARG A 258 -15.16 17.47 10.77
C ARG A 258 -15.24 17.42 12.29
N ASP A 259 -15.56 18.55 12.92
CA ASP A 259 -15.58 18.67 14.38
C ASP A 259 -16.99 18.41 14.97
N GLU A 260 -17.97 18.08 14.12
CA GLU A 260 -19.33 17.76 14.56
C GLU A 260 -19.43 16.27 14.95
N PRO A 261 -20.04 15.93 16.10
CA PRO A 261 -20.17 14.55 16.52
C PRO A 261 -21.11 13.79 15.58
N GLY A 262 -20.77 12.54 15.28
CA GLY A 262 -21.57 11.62 14.50
C GLY A 262 -22.95 11.41 15.12
N ARG A 263 -24.00 11.74 14.35
CA ARG A 263 -25.39 11.62 14.78
C ARG A 263 -26.35 11.52 13.60
N THR A 264 -27.49 10.88 13.83
CA THR A 264 -28.62 10.88 12.90
C THR A 264 -29.36 12.23 12.92
N ALA A 265 -30.26 12.44 11.96
CA ALA A 265 -31.06 13.67 11.84
C ALA A 265 -31.98 13.93 13.06
N ASP A 266 -32.37 12.88 13.79
CA ASP A 266 -33.14 12.94 15.04
C ASP A 266 -32.27 12.97 16.31
N GLY A 267 -30.94 13.05 16.15
CA GLY A 267 -29.99 13.29 17.24
C GLY A 267 -29.45 12.05 17.94
N HIS A 268 -29.71 10.85 17.43
CA HIS A 268 -29.10 9.63 17.96
C HIS A 268 -27.60 9.62 17.66
N ARG A 269 -26.76 9.57 18.70
CA ARG A 269 -25.30 9.58 18.57
C ARG A 269 -24.79 8.26 18.00
N VAL A 270 -23.91 8.34 17.02
CA VAL A 270 -23.20 7.22 16.40
C VAL A 270 -21.72 7.59 16.36
N GLU A 271 -20.87 6.83 17.04
CA GLU A 271 -19.43 7.06 17.02
C GLU A 271 -18.86 6.75 15.63
N LEU A 272 -18.19 7.73 15.02
CA LEU A 272 -17.49 7.59 13.74
C LEU A 272 -15.99 7.46 14.01
N ALA A 273 -15.54 6.26 14.35
CA ALA A 273 -14.14 5.97 14.66
C ALA A 273 -13.36 5.46 13.44
N ALA A 274 -12.04 5.67 13.44
CA ALA A 274 -11.16 5.20 12.38
C ALA A 274 -10.71 3.74 12.59
N ASN A 275 -10.31 3.09 11.51
CA ASN A 275 -9.58 1.82 11.55
C ASN A 275 -8.10 2.10 11.30
N ILE A 276 -7.25 1.76 12.26
CA ILE A 276 -5.81 2.04 12.25
C ILE A 276 -5.04 0.74 12.00
N GLY A 277 -4.13 0.76 11.04
CA GLY A 277 -3.27 -0.37 10.66
C GLY A 277 -1.77 -0.07 10.72
N SER A 278 -1.40 1.20 10.84
CA SER A 278 -0.06 1.75 11.07
C SER A 278 -0.21 3.04 11.89
N ILE A 279 0.86 3.46 12.58
CA ILE A 279 0.94 4.77 13.25
C ILE A 279 0.70 5.92 12.25
N ASP A 280 1.14 5.75 11.00
CA ASP A 280 1.02 6.77 9.95
C ASP A 280 -0.43 7.08 9.55
N HIS A 281 -1.38 6.22 9.94
CA HIS A 281 -2.80 6.47 9.68
C HIS A 281 -3.43 7.46 10.68
N ILE A 282 -2.77 7.74 11.80
CA ILE A 282 -3.31 8.60 12.87
C ILE A 282 -3.56 10.04 12.38
N PRO A 283 -2.60 10.74 11.72
CA PRO A 283 -2.82 12.11 11.28
C PRO A 283 -4.03 12.23 10.34
N ALA A 284 -4.16 11.31 9.38
CA ALA A 284 -5.28 11.28 8.43
C ALA A 284 -6.62 11.02 9.15
N ALA A 285 -6.65 10.16 10.17
CA ALA A 285 -7.85 9.92 10.97
C ALA A 285 -8.29 11.17 11.76
N ILE A 286 -7.35 11.90 12.35
CA ILE A 286 -7.61 13.15 13.08
C ILE A 286 -8.06 14.27 12.11
N GLU A 287 -7.43 14.35 10.94
CA GLU A 287 -7.81 15.31 9.90
C GLU A 287 -9.23 15.05 9.38
N ALA A 288 -9.62 13.77 9.29
CA ALA A 288 -10.97 13.36 8.91
C ALA A 288 -12.03 13.56 10.02
N GLY A 289 -11.65 13.93 11.25
CA GLY A 289 -12.57 14.09 12.37
C GLY A 289 -12.97 12.79 13.07
N GLY A 290 -12.10 11.76 13.02
CA GLY A 290 -12.37 10.47 13.64
C GLY A 290 -12.53 10.57 15.17
N GLU A 291 -13.64 10.05 15.69
CA GLU A 291 -13.97 10.06 17.13
C GLU A 291 -13.24 8.95 17.93
N GLY A 292 -11.96 8.73 17.62
CA GLY A 292 -11.16 7.64 18.17
C GLY A 292 -10.82 6.57 17.14
N SER A 293 -10.47 5.39 17.63
CA SER A 293 -10.22 4.20 16.81
C SER A 293 -11.13 3.06 17.24
N GLY A 294 -11.96 2.59 16.30
CA GLY A 294 -12.85 1.44 16.51
C GLY A 294 -12.13 0.11 16.31
N LEU A 295 -10.95 0.15 15.68
CA LEU A 295 -10.11 -1.00 15.45
C LEU A 295 -8.67 -0.54 15.18
N VAL A 296 -7.78 -0.79 16.13
CA VAL A 296 -6.34 -0.84 15.90
C VAL A 296 -5.97 -2.29 15.60
N ARG A 297 -5.52 -2.55 14.38
CA ARG A 297 -4.94 -3.83 13.96
C ARG A 297 -3.51 -3.87 14.46
N THR A 298 -3.14 -4.80 15.34
CA THR A 298 -1.79 -4.83 15.92
C THR A 298 -0.79 -5.62 15.11
N GLU A 299 -1.21 -6.28 14.02
CA GLU A 299 -0.36 -7.19 13.24
C GLU A 299 0.90 -6.49 12.69
N PHE A 300 0.83 -5.19 12.37
CA PHE A 300 1.97 -4.43 11.85
C PHE A 300 3.19 -4.46 12.79
N LEU A 301 3.00 -4.69 14.10
CA LEU A 301 4.10 -4.81 15.06
C LEU A 301 4.81 -6.17 15.00
N PHE A 302 4.18 -7.18 14.41
CA PHE A 302 4.63 -8.57 14.45
C PHE A 302 5.07 -9.08 13.07
N LEU A 303 4.43 -8.63 11.99
CA LEU A 303 4.72 -9.07 10.64
C LEU A 303 6.08 -8.58 10.16
N GLY A 304 6.75 -9.37 9.32
CA GLY A 304 8.07 -9.03 8.75
C GLY A 304 9.25 -9.17 9.72
N ARG A 305 9.02 -9.54 10.99
CA ARG A 305 10.08 -9.63 12.01
C ARG A 305 10.60 -11.05 12.18
N ALA A 306 11.91 -11.18 12.39
CA ALA A 306 12.54 -12.46 12.77
C ALA A 306 12.17 -12.88 14.20
N ASP A 307 12.07 -11.90 15.11
CA ASP A 307 11.77 -12.08 16.53
C ASP A 307 10.50 -11.32 16.94
N ALA A 308 9.81 -11.84 17.96
CA ALA A 308 8.62 -11.19 18.50
C ALA A 308 8.95 -9.80 19.05
N PRO A 309 8.07 -8.79 18.85
CA PRO A 309 8.27 -7.46 19.40
C PRO A 309 8.27 -7.51 20.94
N THR A 310 9.23 -6.83 21.55
CA THR A 310 9.35 -6.76 23.01
C THR A 310 8.18 -5.98 23.62
N VAL A 311 7.95 -6.18 24.92
CA VAL A 311 6.91 -5.44 25.66
C VAL A 311 7.15 -3.93 25.56
N GLU A 312 8.40 -3.49 25.68
CA GLU A 312 8.80 -2.09 25.61
C GLU A 312 8.53 -1.47 24.23
N GLU A 313 8.87 -2.19 23.15
CA GLU A 313 8.59 -1.73 21.78
C GLU A 313 7.09 -1.57 21.54
N GLN A 314 6.30 -2.59 21.93
CA GLN A 314 4.85 -2.56 21.80
C GLN A 314 4.25 -1.43 22.65
N THR A 315 4.71 -1.25 23.89
CA THR A 315 4.23 -0.21 24.82
C THR A 315 4.38 1.17 24.20
N LYS A 316 5.56 1.48 23.65
CA LYS A 316 5.85 2.77 23.02
C LYS A 316 4.85 3.07 21.90
N VAL A 317 4.61 2.10 21.01
CA VAL A 317 3.70 2.27 19.88
C VAL A 317 2.24 2.40 20.34
N TYR A 318 1.80 1.56 21.27
CA TYR A 318 0.43 1.66 21.79
C TYR A 318 0.18 2.99 22.52
N ALA A 319 1.17 3.48 23.27
CA ALA A 319 1.09 4.79 23.94
C ALA A 319 1.01 5.94 22.92
N GLU A 320 1.79 5.89 21.85
CA GLU A 320 1.69 6.85 20.75
C GLU A 320 0.31 6.85 20.08
N ILE A 321 -0.26 5.68 19.81
CA ILE A 321 -1.62 5.57 19.26
C ILE A 321 -2.66 6.13 20.23
N LEU A 322 -2.54 5.88 21.53
CA LEU A 322 -3.43 6.46 22.54
C LEU A 322 -3.34 7.99 22.56
N ARG A 323 -2.13 8.57 22.50
CA ARG A 323 -1.91 10.03 22.42
C ARG A 323 -2.54 10.64 21.17
N GLY A 324 -2.65 9.88 20.08
CA GLY A 324 -3.30 10.32 18.84
C GLY A 324 -4.81 10.60 18.96
N PHE A 325 -5.48 10.10 20.01
CA PHE A 325 -6.93 10.24 20.15
C PHE A 325 -7.37 10.76 21.54
N PRO A 326 -7.00 11.99 21.93
CA PRO A 326 -7.33 12.58 23.23
C PRO A 326 -8.83 12.48 23.59
N GLY A 327 -9.16 11.92 24.76
CA GLY A 327 -10.54 11.82 25.24
C GLY A 327 -11.44 10.81 24.50
N HIS A 328 -10.96 10.20 23.42
CA HIS A 328 -11.70 9.25 22.59
C HIS A 328 -11.37 7.80 22.94
N ARG A 329 -12.23 6.86 22.50
CA ARG A 329 -12.02 5.43 22.70
C ARG A 329 -11.07 4.88 21.65
N VAL A 330 -10.15 4.01 22.05
CA VAL A 330 -9.17 3.37 21.15
C VAL A 330 -9.19 1.86 21.39
N VAL A 331 -9.76 1.13 20.44
CA VAL A 331 -9.97 -0.32 20.54
C VAL A 331 -8.82 -1.07 19.90
N PHE A 332 -7.93 -1.64 20.70
CA PHE A 332 -6.86 -2.52 20.22
C PHE A 332 -7.37 -3.93 20.06
N ARG A 333 -7.30 -4.46 18.84
CA ARG A 333 -7.51 -5.87 18.58
C ARG A 333 -6.22 -6.61 18.87
N THR A 334 -6.25 -7.61 19.74
CA THR A 334 -5.06 -8.46 19.97
C THR A 334 -4.68 -9.19 18.69
N LEU A 335 -3.46 -9.71 18.63
CA LEU A 335 -2.87 -10.30 17.43
C LEU A 335 -3.80 -11.31 16.73
N ASP A 336 -4.16 -11.04 15.47
CA ASP A 336 -4.86 -11.96 14.56
C ASP A 336 -3.96 -12.34 13.37
N ALA A 337 -3.10 -13.32 13.65
CA ALA A 337 -2.21 -13.94 12.67
C ALA A 337 -2.49 -15.44 12.53
N GLY A 338 -2.66 -15.90 11.29
CA GLY A 338 -2.79 -17.31 10.88
C GLY A 338 -1.58 -17.77 10.05
N ALA A 339 -1.68 -18.94 9.41
CA ALA A 339 -0.61 -19.43 8.53
C ALA A 339 -0.47 -18.62 7.22
N ASP A 340 -1.48 -17.82 6.86
CA ASP A 340 -1.46 -16.82 5.78
C ASP A 340 -0.62 -15.58 6.12
N LYS A 341 -0.30 -15.37 7.41
CA LYS A 341 0.51 -14.27 7.93
C LYS A 341 1.65 -14.83 8.78
N PRO A 342 2.73 -15.34 8.15
CA PRO A 342 3.74 -16.11 8.85
C PRO A 342 4.45 -15.27 9.92
N LEU A 343 4.60 -15.85 11.11
CA LEU A 343 5.36 -15.30 12.22
C LEU A 343 6.57 -16.22 12.44
N PRO A 344 7.78 -15.87 11.97
CA PRO A 344 8.96 -16.74 12.02
C PRO A 344 9.29 -17.29 13.42
N PHE A 345 8.98 -16.52 14.46
CA PHE A 345 9.16 -16.85 15.88
C PHE A 345 8.03 -17.69 16.50
N VAL A 346 7.06 -18.14 15.69
CA VAL A 346 5.99 -19.04 16.12
C VAL A 346 6.09 -20.36 15.36
N GLU A 347 6.58 -21.39 16.05
CA GLU A 347 6.55 -22.76 15.53
C GLU A 347 5.11 -23.22 15.26
N ARG A 348 4.86 -23.67 14.04
CA ARG A 348 3.54 -24.13 13.58
C ARG A 348 3.69 -25.33 12.66
N GLU A 349 2.74 -26.26 12.78
CA GLU A 349 2.58 -27.31 11.79
C GLU A 349 1.86 -26.74 10.55
N PRO A 350 2.14 -27.26 9.35
CA PRO A 350 1.38 -26.91 8.16
C PRO A 350 -0.11 -27.21 8.34
N GLU A 351 -0.96 -26.25 8.01
CA GLU A 351 -2.42 -26.40 8.09
C GLU A 351 -3.01 -26.46 6.67
N GLU A 352 -3.92 -27.41 6.41
CA GLU A 352 -4.62 -27.47 5.11
C GLU A 352 -5.50 -26.24 4.86
N ASN A 353 -6.06 -25.64 5.92
CA ASN A 353 -6.88 -24.45 5.83
C ASN A 353 -6.52 -23.42 6.91
N PRO A 354 -5.62 -22.46 6.59
CA PRO A 354 -5.20 -21.39 7.49
C PRO A 354 -6.35 -20.52 8.03
N ALA A 355 -7.43 -20.35 7.27
CA ALA A 355 -8.56 -19.50 7.69
C ALA A 355 -9.37 -20.15 8.83
N LEU A 356 -9.40 -21.48 8.90
CA LEU A 356 -10.11 -22.24 9.93
C LEU A 356 -9.19 -22.76 11.04
N GLY A 357 -7.88 -22.57 10.90
CA GLY A 357 -6.84 -23.16 11.76
C GLY A 357 -6.53 -22.40 13.04
N LEU A 358 -5.29 -22.54 13.50
CA LEU A 358 -4.74 -21.94 14.72
C LEU A 358 -4.42 -20.46 14.45
N ARG A 359 -5.38 -19.57 14.65
CA ARG A 359 -5.23 -18.10 14.47
C ARG A 359 -6.02 -17.30 15.50
N GLY A 360 -5.81 -15.99 15.53
CA GLY A 360 -6.49 -15.09 16.47
C GLY A 360 -6.34 -15.55 17.93
N ILE A 361 -7.43 -15.51 18.68
CA ILE A 361 -7.41 -15.91 20.10
C ILE A 361 -6.93 -17.35 20.34
N ARG A 362 -7.12 -18.27 19.37
CA ARG A 362 -6.66 -19.66 19.51
C ARG A 362 -5.14 -19.74 19.55
N LEU A 363 -4.47 -18.94 18.71
CA LEU A 363 -3.02 -18.79 18.77
C LEU A 363 -2.61 -18.18 20.11
N SER A 364 -3.25 -17.08 20.51
CA SER A 364 -2.95 -16.38 21.76
C SER A 364 -3.03 -17.30 22.99
N LEU A 365 -4.06 -18.16 23.05
CA LEU A 365 -4.23 -19.13 24.14
C LEU A 365 -3.23 -20.30 24.05
N ARG A 366 -2.73 -20.63 22.86
CA ARG A 366 -1.70 -21.68 22.65
C ARG A 366 -0.28 -21.16 22.91
N ARG A 367 -0.05 -19.86 22.71
CA ARG A 367 1.21 -19.13 22.96
C ARG A 367 0.99 -18.06 24.04
N PRO A 368 0.80 -18.48 25.31
CA PRO A 368 0.46 -17.57 26.40
C PRO A 368 1.58 -16.57 26.71
N ASP A 369 2.82 -16.87 26.33
CA ASP A 369 3.97 -15.96 26.39
C ASP A 369 3.74 -14.73 25.51
N LEU A 370 3.49 -14.94 24.21
CA LEU A 370 3.24 -13.87 23.25
C LEU A 370 2.00 -13.04 23.61
N PHE A 371 0.95 -13.72 24.06
CA PHE A 371 -0.30 -13.08 24.44
C PHE A 371 -0.15 -12.23 25.70
N ARG A 372 0.52 -12.75 26.73
CA ARG A 372 0.76 -12.03 27.97
C ARG A 372 1.62 -10.79 27.73
N ASP A 373 2.65 -10.90 26.90
CA ASP A 373 3.51 -9.77 26.56
C ASP A 373 2.75 -8.67 25.83
N GLN A 374 1.88 -9.03 24.87
CA GLN A 374 1.02 -8.06 24.20
C GLN A 374 0.05 -7.38 25.17
N LEU A 375 -0.64 -8.14 26.02
CA LEU A 375 -1.54 -7.57 27.02
C LEU A 375 -0.79 -6.66 28.01
N ARG A 376 0.43 -7.06 28.42
CA ARG A 376 1.28 -6.27 29.31
C ARG A 376 1.63 -4.95 28.67
N ALA A 377 2.03 -4.96 27.40
CA ALA A 377 2.34 -3.76 26.66
C ALA A 377 1.13 -2.81 26.53
N LEU A 378 -0.07 -3.34 26.27
CA LEU A 378 -1.31 -2.54 26.22
C LEU A 378 -1.62 -1.88 27.57
N VAL A 379 -1.58 -2.65 28.66
CA VAL A 379 -1.83 -2.12 30.02
C VAL A 379 -0.77 -1.08 30.38
N ARG A 380 0.51 -1.38 30.13
CA ARG A 380 1.62 -0.46 30.43
C ARG A 380 1.52 0.83 29.61
N ALA A 381 1.11 0.76 28.36
CA ALA A 381 0.87 1.94 27.53
C ALA A 381 -0.22 2.84 28.15
N ARG A 382 -1.30 2.24 28.66
CA ARG A 382 -2.35 2.96 29.39
C ARG A 382 -1.84 3.61 30.68
N VAL A 383 -0.93 2.96 31.41
CA VAL A 383 -0.26 3.53 32.59
C VAL A 383 0.62 4.71 32.20
N GLU A 384 1.42 4.56 31.14
CA GLU A 384 2.36 5.58 30.67
C GLU A 384 1.66 6.90 30.33
N VAL A 385 0.51 6.83 29.67
CA VAL A 385 -0.25 8.02 29.24
C VAL A 385 -1.30 8.46 30.26
N ALA A 386 -1.30 7.92 31.48
CA ALA A 386 -2.38 8.14 32.46
C ALA A 386 -2.54 9.60 32.91
N ASP A 387 -1.44 10.35 32.93
CA ASP A 387 -1.41 11.77 33.31
C ASP A 387 -1.53 12.71 32.09
N GLU A 388 -1.74 12.15 30.90
CA GLU A 388 -1.90 12.88 29.62
C GLU A 388 -3.38 12.94 29.20
N ASP A 389 -3.74 13.93 28.38
CA ASP A 389 -5.03 13.91 27.68
C ASP A 389 -4.94 12.97 26.48
N ALA A 390 -5.06 11.67 26.76
CA ALA A 390 -4.91 10.59 25.79
C ALA A 390 -6.22 9.80 25.61
N GLY A 391 -6.20 8.90 24.64
CA GLY A 391 -7.30 7.98 24.37
C GLY A 391 -7.53 6.98 25.50
N ARG A 392 -8.76 6.47 25.59
CA ARG A 392 -9.15 5.42 26.52
C ARG A 392 -8.92 4.05 25.88
N LEU A 393 -8.04 3.26 26.49
CA LEU A 393 -7.75 1.89 26.09
C LEU A 393 -9.01 1.01 26.17
N ALA A 394 -9.33 0.36 25.06
CA ALA A 394 -10.22 -0.79 25.00
C ALA A 394 -9.49 -1.96 24.31
N ILE A 395 -9.74 -3.18 24.75
CA ILE A 395 -9.14 -4.40 24.21
C ILE A 395 -10.22 -5.27 23.58
N MET A 396 -9.95 -5.77 22.37
CA MET A 396 -10.84 -6.65 21.62
C MET A 396 -10.13 -7.95 21.23
N PHE A 397 -10.76 -9.08 21.52
CA PHE A 397 -10.22 -10.39 21.15
C PHE A 397 -10.81 -10.87 19.80
N PRO A 398 -9.96 -11.27 18.81
CA PRO A 398 -10.40 -11.78 17.51
C PRO A 398 -10.76 -13.27 17.57
N LEU A 399 -11.67 -13.70 16.70
CA LEU A 399 -12.07 -15.10 16.47
C LEU A 399 -12.48 -15.89 17.71
N VAL A 400 -13.07 -15.22 18.71
CA VAL A 400 -13.66 -15.89 19.87
C VAL A 400 -14.90 -16.65 19.40
N ALA A 401 -14.88 -17.98 19.56
CA ALA A 401 -15.99 -18.85 19.18
C ALA A 401 -16.81 -19.31 20.40
N THR A 402 -16.20 -19.31 21.60
CA THR A 402 -16.81 -19.85 22.80
C THR A 402 -16.64 -18.91 24.01
N ALA A 403 -17.58 -19.00 24.96
CA ALA A 403 -17.48 -18.27 26.22
C ALA A 403 -16.22 -18.66 27.03
N ALA A 404 -15.75 -19.91 26.90
CA ALA A 404 -14.56 -20.40 27.60
C ALA A 404 -13.29 -19.71 27.09
N GLU A 405 -13.15 -19.47 25.79
CA GLU A 405 -12.03 -18.72 25.21
C GLU A 405 -12.02 -17.28 25.71
N LEU A 406 -13.19 -16.62 25.77
CA LEU A 406 -13.31 -15.28 26.32
C LEU A 406 -12.91 -15.22 27.80
N GLU A 407 -13.35 -16.18 28.61
CA GLU A 407 -13.02 -16.18 30.03
C GLU A 407 -11.52 -16.41 30.26
N ALA A 408 -10.90 -17.32 29.50
CA ALA A 408 -9.46 -17.55 29.56
C ALA A 408 -8.64 -16.30 29.15
N ALA A 409 -9.11 -15.57 28.12
CA ALA A 409 -8.51 -14.32 27.69
C ALA A 409 -8.62 -13.23 28.77
N ARG A 410 -9.79 -13.11 29.40
CA ARG A 410 -10.03 -12.17 30.50
C ARG A 410 -9.21 -12.51 31.74
N ASP A 411 -9.07 -13.78 32.09
CA ASP A 411 -8.22 -14.21 33.21
C ASP A 411 -6.77 -13.81 33.01
N THR A 412 -6.25 -13.97 31.78
CA THR A 412 -4.89 -13.54 31.44
C THR A 412 -4.74 -12.02 31.58
N LEU A 413 -5.71 -11.24 31.07
CA LEU A 413 -5.71 -9.78 31.23
C LEU A 413 -5.81 -9.36 32.69
N ARG A 414 -6.65 -10.00 33.51
CA ARG A 414 -6.78 -9.68 34.94
C ARG A 414 -5.47 -9.87 35.69
N LEU A 415 -4.75 -10.97 35.40
CA LEU A 415 -3.43 -11.24 35.97
C LEU A 415 -2.42 -10.16 35.57
N VAL A 416 -2.35 -9.83 34.28
CA VAL A 416 -1.45 -8.80 33.76
C VAL A 416 -1.76 -7.42 34.33
N ALA A 417 -3.03 -7.02 34.35
CA ALA A 417 -3.44 -5.72 34.87
C ALA A 417 -3.10 -5.57 36.36
N ALA A 418 -3.33 -6.62 37.15
CA ALA A 418 -2.92 -6.64 38.56
C ALA A 418 -1.40 -6.52 38.74
N GLU A 419 -0.60 -7.14 37.87
CA GLU A 419 0.87 -7.03 37.89
C GLU A 419 1.37 -5.64 37.54
N GLU A 420 0.69 -4.93 36.64
CA GLU A 420 1.03 -3.55 36.24
C GLU A 420 0.32 -2.50 37.11
N GLY A 421 -0.45 -2.91 38.14
CA GLY A 421 -1.08 -2.02 39.12
C GLY A 421 -2.35 -1.30 38.64
N ILE A 422 -3.02 -1.83 37.61
CA ILE A 422 -4.28 -1.31 37.06
C ILE A 422 -5.44 -2.20 37.51
N ASP A 423 -6.57 -1.61 37.92
CA ASP A 423 -7.82 -2.36 38.12
C ASP A 423 -8.30 -2.87 36.75
N PRO A 424 -8.43 -4.21 36.54
CA PRO A 424 -8.93 -4.75 35.29
C PRO A 424 -10.31 -4.20 34.89
N GLY A 425 -11.12 -3.73 35.85
CA GLY A 425 -12.42 -3.12 35.60
C GLY A 425 -12.36 -1.74 34.92
N GLU A 426 -11.20 -1.08 34.90
CA GLU A 426 -10.98 0.18 34.18
C GLU A 426 -10.72 -0.03 32.68
N ILE A 427 -10.43 -1.27 32.27
CA ILE A 427 -10.15 -1.61 30.88
C ILE A 427 -11.42 -2.15 30.25
N GLU A 428 -11.91 -1.49 29.20
CA GLU A 428 -13.03 -2.01 28.43
C GLU A 428 -12.59 -3.23 27.61
N VAL A 429 -13.34 -4.33 27.70
CA VAL A 429 -13.00 -5.60 27.02
C VAL A 429 -14.17 -6.09 26.18
N GLY A 430 -13.92 -6.27 24.88
CA GLY A 430 -14.87 -6.79 23.91
C GLY A 430 -14.33 -7.99 23.13
N VAL A 431 -15.16 -8.46 22.20
CA VAL A 431 -14.81 -9.51 21.24
C VAL A 431 -15.20 -9.06 19.83
N MET A 432 -14.42 -9.46 18.84
CA MET A 432 -14.81 -9.31 17.45
C MET A 432 -15.84 -10.40 17.12
N ILE A 433 -17.04 -10.00 16.69
CA ILE A 433 -18.09 -10.94 16.29
C ILE A 433 -17.89 -11.28 14.81
N GLU A 434 -17.12 -12.34 14.58
CA GLU A 434 -16.70 -12.78 13.24
C GLU A 434 -16.73 -14.31 13.07
N VAL A 435 -17.16 -15.03 14.11
CA VAL A 435 -17.44 -16.48 14.06
C VAL A 435 -18.96 -16.66 14.13
N PRO A 436 -19.59 -17.32 13.14
CA PRO A 436 -21.04 -17.53 13.09
C PRO A 436 -21.65 -18.33 14.25
#